data_AF-A0A0N0MV75-F1
#
_entry.id   AF-A0A0N0MV75-F1
#
_cell.length_a   1.000
_cell.length_b   1.000
_cell.length_c   1.000
_cell.angle_alpha   90.00
_cell.angle_beta   90.00
_cell.angle_gamma   90.00
#
_symmetry.space_group_name_H-M   'P 1'
#
loop_
_entity.id
_entity.type
_entity.pdbx_description
1 polymer ?
#
loop_
_entity_poly.entity_id
_entity_poly.type
_entity_poly.pdbx_seq_one_letter_code
_entity_poly.pdbx_strand_id
1 'polypeptide(L)'
;MDPMPAKRPASPFTPVDFQLVLLRRMADHNPDLVEDARHELGVSIADMREANRRWQAMLHAPRSRAATSRYRSILGAPESVTPRQIGDLSCEALLWPVPLWPDLRFEVLVAPNGVAWNEWLVRAPGAPNPRLETLDDLIPWSCTVDEVARAFAPARPLEGTAPTRWGLAFTAPDASGVQRECAAEFTWGLVQRVAVSGERP
;
A
#
# COMPACT_ATOMS: atom_id res chain seq x y z
N MET A 1 -24.26 -22.33 38.44
CA MET A 1 -24.31 -21.89 37.04
C MET A 1 -23.40 -20.68 36.97
N ASP A 2 -22.11 -20.91 36.72
CA ASP A 2 -21.13 -19.82 36.73
C ASP A 2 -21.40 -18.87 35.55
N PRO A 3 -21.36 -17.55 35.78
CA PRO A 3 -21.54 -16.59 34.69
C PRO A 3 -20.34 -16.71 33.75
N MET A 4 -20.62 -16.91 32.47
CA MET A 4 -19.61 -16.85 31.42
C MET A 4 -18.86 -15.52 31.49
N PRO A 5 -17.52 -15.50 31.37
CA PRO A 5 -16.77 -14.25 31.37
C PRO A 5 -17.26 -13.38 30.22
N ALA A 6 -17.74 -12.18 30.54
CA ALA A 6 -18.11 -11.17 29.57
C ALA A 6 -16.94 -10.95 28.60
N LYS A 7 -17.23 -11.07 27.30
CA LYS A 7 -16.26 -10.86 26.21
C LYS A 7 -15.61 -9.50 26.43
N ARG A 8 -14.31 -9.47 26.76
CA ARG A 8 -13.56 -8.20 26.93
C ARG A 8 -13.83 -7.32 25.71
N PRO A 9 -14.16 -6.03 25.88
CA PRO A 9 -14.29 -5.14 24.74
C PRO A 9 -12.98 -5.19 23.97
N ALA A 10 -13.07 -5.47 22.66
CA ALA A 10 -11.89 -5.53 21.81
C ALA A 10 -11.18 -4.17 21.88
N SER A 11 -9.87 -4.17 22.11
CA SER A 11 -9.04 -2.96 22.07
C SER A 11 -9.33 -2.18 20.78
N PRO A 12 -9.32 -0.83 20.79
CA PRO A 12 -9.54 -0.03 19.59
C PRO A 12 -8.65 -0.48 18.42
N PHE A 13 -9.14 -0.33 17.19
CA PHE A 13 -8.32 -0.59 16.00
C PHE A 13 -7.40 0.62 15.78
N THR A 14 -6.10 0.39 15.75
CA THR A 14 -5.06 1.42 15.79
C THR A 14 -4.34 1.60 14.44
N PRO A 15 -3.50 2.64 14.28
CA PRO A 15 -2.62 2.77 13.12
C PRO A 15 -1.65 1.60 12.94
N VAL A 16 -1.21 0.97 14.04
CA VAL A 16 -0.38 -0.24 13.96
C VAL A 16 -1.20 -1.39 13.37
N ASP A 17 -2.42 -1.63 13.84
CA ASP A 17 -3.31 -2.65 13.28
C ASP A 17 -3.57 -2.43 11.78
N PHE A 18 -3.69 -1.17 11.36
CA PHE A 18 -3.83 -0.82 9.95
C PHE A 18 -2.60 -1.22 9.12
N GLN A 19 -1.39 -0.97 9.61
CA GLN A 19 -0.17 -1.39 8.91
C GLN A 19 -0.07 -2.91 8.81
N LEU A 20 -0.57 -3.66 9.78
CA LEU A 20 -0.67 -5.13 9.69
C LEU A 20 -1.64 -5.61 8.60
N VAL A 21 -2.66 -4.81 8.24
CA VAL A 21 -3.51 -5.09 7.08
C VAL A 21 -2.72 -4.93 5.78
N LEU A 22 -1.89 -3.88 5.70
CA LEU A 22 -1.04 -3.65 4.53
C LEU A 22 -0.05 -4.80 4.36
N LEU A 23 0.69 -5.12 5.42
CA LEU A 23 1.66 -6.21 5.47
C LEU A 23 1.07 -7.57 5.11
N ARG A 24 -0.12 -7.91 5.60
CA ARG A 24 -0.74 -9.20 5.28
C ARG A 24 -0.97 -9.38 3.78
N ARG A 25 -1.28 -8.32 3.04
CA ARG A 25 -1.44 -8.42 1.58
C ARG A 25 -0.09 -8.51 0.87
N MET A 26 0.92 -7.80 1.35
CA MET A 26 2.29 -7.91 0.83
C MET A 26 2.92 -9.28 1.10
N ALA A 27 2.49 -9.97 2.16
CA ALA A 27 2.94 -11.33 2.51
C ALA A 27 2.58 -12.38 1.45
N ASP A 28 1.62 -12.09 0.58
CA ASP A 28 1.32 -12.95 -0.56
C ASP A 28 2.49 -13.00 -1.57
N HIS A 29 3.46 -12.07 -1.50
CA HIS A 29 4.59 -11.96 -2.42
C HIS A 29 5.94 -12.03 -1.70
N ASN A 30 6.07 -11.34 -0.56
CA ASN A 30 7.32 -11.22 0.19
C ASN A 30 7.11 -11.62 1.66
N PRO A 31 6.85 -12.91 1.98
CA PRO A 31 6.53 -13.35 3.33
C PRO A 31 7.66 -13.10 4.34
N ASP A 32 8.92 -13.29 3.95
CA ASP A 32 10.08 -13.12 4.84
C ASP A 32 10.26 -11.65 5.23
N LEU A 33 10.19 -10.73 4.25
CA LEU A 33 10.25 -9.29 4.48
C LEU A 33 9.11 -8.79 5.38
N VAL A 34 7.93 -9.41 5.28
CA VAL A 34 6.80 -9.12 6.19
C VAL A 34 7.06 -9.61 7.60
N GLU A 35 7.71 -10.76 7.78
CA GLU A 35 8.05 -11.25 9.11
C GLU A 35 9.08 -10.33 9.78
N ASP A 36 10.09 -9.86 9.05
CA ASP A 36 11.06 -8.89 9.54
C ASP A 36 10.40 -7.58 9.98
N ALA A 37 9.54 -7.00 9.12
CA ALA A 37 8.79 -5.78 9.44
C ALA A 37 7.86 -5.96 10.66
N ARG A 38 7.25 -7.13 10.79
CA ARG A 38 6.45 -7.49 11.96
C ARG A 38 7.27 -7.55 13.24
N HIS A 39 8.48 -8.11 13.17
CA HIS A 39 9.40 -8.18 14.30
C HIS A 39 9.86 -6.79 14.75
N GLU A 40 10.14 -5.87 13.81
CA GLU A 40 10.43 -4.47 14.10
C GLU A 40 9.28 -3.79 14.84
N LEU A 41 8.04 -4.09 14.46
CA LEU A 41 6.83 -3.60 15.14
C LEU A 41 6.53 -4.31 16.47
N GLY A 42 7.27 -5.35 16.84
CA GLY A 42 7.08 -6.10 18.08
C GLY A 42 5.76 -6.87 18.17
N VAL A 43 5.14 -7.18 17.04
CA VAL A 43 3.84 -7.87 16.99
C VAL A 43 3.99 -9.36 16.65
N SER A 44 2.95 -10.17 16.87
CA SER A 44 2.90 -11.59 16.49
C SER A 44 2.09 -11.86 15.22
N ILE A 45 2.34 -12.99 14.53
CA ILE A 45 1.61 -13.34 13.31
C ILE A 45 0.11 -13.50 13.60
N ALA A 46 -0.23 -13.87 14.84
CA ALA A 46 -1.60 -13.92 15.33
C ALA A 46 -2.23 -12.52 15.39
N ASP A 47 -1.50 -11.51 15.85
CA ASP A 47 -1.97 -10.12 15.86
C ASP A 47 -2.24 -9.62 14.44
N MET A 48 -1.36 -9.92 13.49
CA MET A 48 -1.59 -9.57 12.08
C MET A 48 -2.84 -10.25 11.52
N ARG A 49 -3.05 -11.55 11.79
CA ARG A 49 -4.25 -12.27 11.36
C ARG A 49 -5.52 -11.68 11.99
N GLU A 50 -5.47 -11.33 13.26
CA GLU A 50 -6.58 -10.74 13.99
C GLU A 50 -6.92 -9.33 13.47
N ALA A 51 -5.92 -8.48 13.23
CA ALA A 51 -6.09 -7.17 12.61
C ALA A 51 -6.79 -7.29 11.25
N ASN A 52 -6.34 -8.23 10.40
CA ASN A 52 -6.96 -8.47 9.10
C ASN A 52 -8.40 -8.96 9.21
N ARG A 53 -8.68 -9.89 10.14
CA ARG A 53 -10.05 -10.37 10.39
C ARG A 53 -10.98 -9.22 10.80
N ARG A 54 -10.52 -8.34 11.70
CA ARG A 54 -11.26 -7.16 12.15
C ARG A 54 -11.46 -6.16 11.03
N TRP A 55 -10.45 -5.94 10.19
CA TRP A 55 -10.55 -5.08 9.01
C TRP A 55 -11.58 -5.57 8.00
N GLN A 56 -11.55 -6.86 7.64
CA GLN A 56 -12.55 -7.45 6.74
C GLN A 56 -13.97 -7.34 7.32
N ALA A 57 -14.14 -7.57 8.63
CA ALA A 57 -15.43 -7.38 9.30
C ALA A 57 -15.92 -5.93 9.22
N MET A 58 -15.02 -4.93 9.34
CA MET A 58 -15.38 -3.51 9.17
C MET A 58 -15.80 -3.18 7.74
N LEU A 59 -15.15 -3.76 6.72
CA LEU A 59 -15.48 -3.52 5.31
C LEU A 59 -16.84 -4.12 4.92
N HIS A 60 -17.20 -5.28 5.46
CA HIS A 60 -18.46 -5.98 5.16
C HIS A 60 -19.66 -5.53 6.02
N ALA A 61 -19.50 -4.54 6.91
CA ALA A 61 -20.58 -4.08 7.77
C ALA A 61 -21.69 -3.36 6.96
N PRO A 62 -23.00 -3.63 7.22
CA PRO A 62 -24.13 -3.08 6.45
C PRO A 62 -24.28 -1.54 6.48
N ARG A 63 -23.53 -0.85 7.34
CA ARG A 63 -23.46 0.61 7.46
C ARG A 63 -22.01 1.08 7.41
N SER A 64 -21.23 0.51 6.51
CA SER A 64 -19.82 0.89 6.36
C SER A 64 -19.74 2.40 6.12
N ARG A 65 -18.91 3.08 6.92
CA ARG A 65 -18.69 4.51 6.79
C ARG A 65 -18.10 4.78 5.41
N ALA A 66 -18.36 5.97 4.84
CA ALA A 66 -17.62 6.46 3.68
C ALA A 66 -16.11 6.25 3.92
N ALA A 67 -15.36 5.83 2.90
CA ALA A 67 -13.98 5.37 3.04
C ALA A 67 -13.11 6.34 3.85
N THR A 68 -13.24 7.64 3.56
CA THR A 68 -12.57 8.73 4.28
C THR A 68 -12.86 8.77 5.78
N SER A 69 -14.11 8.56 6.18
CA SER A 69 -14.50 8.55 7.60
C SER A 69 -13.93 7.33 8.34
N ARG A 70 -13.82 6.18 7.66
CA ARG A 70 -13.14 4.99 8.21
C ARG A 70 -11.67 5.28 8.48
N TYR A 71 -10.94 5.82 7.50
CA TYR A 71 -9.52 6.17 7.67
C TYR A 71 -9.29 7.20 8.76
N ARG A 72 -10.10 8.27 8.81
CA ARG A 72 -10.01 9.27 9.89
C ARG A 72 -10.26 8.68 11.28
N SER A 73 -11.15 7.69 11.39
CA SER A 73 -11.44 7.05 12.68
C SER A 73 -10.32 6.14 13.19
N ILE A 74 -9.44 5.64 12.30
CA ILE A 74 -8.37 4.70 12.62
C ILE A 74 -7.01 5.42 12.70
N LEU A 75 -6.74 6.28 11.73
CA LEU A 75 -5.45 6.97 11.56
C LEU A 75 -5.46 8.40 12.14
N GLY A 76 -6.63 8.89 12.58
CA GLY A 76 -6.79 10.26 13.07
C GLY A 76 -6.91 11.28 11.94
N ALA A 77 -6.62 12.54 12.24
CA ALA A 77 -6.58 13.59 11.22
C ALA A 77 -5.43 13.32 10.22
N PRO A 78 -5.65 13.52 8.91
CA PRO A 78 -4.55 13.44 7.95
C PRO A 78 -3.51 14.51 8.26
N GLU A 79 -2.24 14.18 8.01
CA GLU A 79 -1.13 15.12 8.08
C GLU A 79 -1.29 16.25 7.06
N SER A 80 -1.80 15.92 5.87
CA SER A 80 -2.12 16.91 4.85
C SER A 80 -3.35 16.52 4.04
N VAL A 81 -4.02 17.54 3.50
CA VAL A 81 -5.08 17.42 2.50
C VAL A 81 -4.67 18.30 1.33
N THR A 82 -4.48 17.71 0.16
CA THR A 82 -3.97 18.41 -1.03
C THR A 82 -4.95 18.26 -2.18
N PRO A 83 -5.43 19.36 -2.80
CA PRO A 83 -6.25 19.27 -3.99
C PRO A 83 -5.43 18.69 -5.15
N ARG A 84 -6.02 17.76 -5.90
CA ARG A 84 -5.43 17.16 -7.10
C ARG A 84 -6.38 17.31 -8.28
N GLN A 85 -5.84 17.69 -9.44
CA GLN A 85 -6.58 17.67 -10.69
C GLN A 85 -6.19 16.42 -11.47
N ILE A 86 -7.18 15.59 -11.80
CA ILE A 86 -7.00 14.40 -12.63
C ILE A 86 -7.96 14.51 -13.80
N GLY A 87 -7.42 14.88 -14.97
CA GLY A 87 -8.26 15.29 -16.10
C GLY A 87 -9.07 16.53 -15.73
N ASP A 88 -10.39 16.43 -15.83
CA ASP A 88 -11.39 17.44 -15.46
C ASP A 88 -11.92 17.29 -14.03
N LEU A 89 -11.43 16.31 -13.27
CA LEU A 89 -11.96 15.95 -11.95
C LEU A 89 -11.08 16.51 -10.83
N SER A 90 -11.69 17.34 -9.98
CA SER A 90 -11.06 17.89 -8.78
C SER A 90 -11.19 16.90 -7.61
N CYS A 91 -10.09 16.25 -7.26
CA CYS A 91 -10.00 15.29 -6.16
C CYS A 91 -9.27 15.88 -4.95
N GLU A 92 -9.39 15.24 -3.80
CA GLU A 92 -8.58 15.51 -2.62
C GLU A 92 -7.68 14.31 -2.30
N ALA A 93 -6.38 14.55 -2.17
CA ALA A 93 -5.44 13.56 -1.63
C ALA A 93 -5.28 13.81 -0.13
N LEU A 94 -5.67 12.82 0.69
CA LEU A 94 -5.50 12.86 2.14
C LEU A 94 -4.33 11.96 2.51
N LEU A 95 -3.34 12.49 3.21
CA LEU A 95 -2.11 11.77 3.57
C LEU A 95 -2.05 11.49 5.06
N TRP A 96 -1.72 10.24 5.43
CA TRP A 96 -1.43 9.85 6.81
C TRP A 96 -0.02 9.28 6.95
N PRO A 97 0.65 9.54 8.08
CA PRO A 97 1.90 8.86 8.40
C PRO A 97 1.65 7.37 8.66
N VAL A 98 2.61 6.54 8.25
CA VAL A 98 2.66 5.11 8.51
C VAL A 98 4.01 4.78 9.16
N PRO A 99 4.06 4.60 10.49
CA PRO A 99 5.33 4.48 11.24
C PRO A 99 6.36 3.48 10.71
N LEU A 100 5.94 2.40 10.06
CA LEU A 100 6.82 1.40 9.45
C LEU A 100 7.58 1.95 8.24
N TRP A 101 7.02 2.94 7.55
CA TRP A 101 7.64 3.59 6.40
C TRP A 101 7.70 5.11 6.63
N PRO A 102 8.71 5.62 7.38
CA PRO A 102 8.80 7.02 7.76
C PRO A 102 8.79 8.01 6.58
N ASP A 103 9.39 7.61 5.45
CA ASP A 103 9.48 8.40 4.24
C ASP A 103 8.25 8.25 3.31
N LEU A 104 7.25 7.47 3.70
CA LEU A 104 6.03 7.27 2.94
C LEU A 104 4.81 7.82 3.68
N ARG A 105 3.73 8.03 2.92
CA ARG A 105 2.40 8.35 3.44
C ARG A 105 1.39 7.40 2.83
N PHE A 106 0.38 7.02 3.60
CA PHE A 106 -0.80 6.39 3.05
C PHE A 106 -1.71 7.48 2.49
N GLU A 107 -1.84 7.53 1.18
CA GLU A 107 -2.73 8.43 0.44
C GLU A 107 -4.07 7.77 0.20
N VAL A 108 -5.14 8.47 0.54
CA VAL A 108 -6.48 8.19 0.07
C VAL A 108 -6.88 9.32 -0.88
N LEU A 109 -7.02 8.99 -2.16
CA LEU A 109 -7.50 9.90 -3.17
C LEU A 109 -9.02 9.85 -3.22
N VAL A 110 -9.67 10.97 -2.92
CA VAL A 110 -11.12 11.09 -2.77
C VAL A 110 -11.68 11.92 -3.91
N ALA A 111 -12.66 11.37 -4.60
CA ALA A 111 -13.40 12.06 -5.66
C ALA A 111 -14.43 13.07 -5.11
N PRO A 112 -14.95 13.99 -5.95
CA PRO A 112 -15.98 14.95 -5.54
C PRO A 112 -17.21 14.33 -4.86
N ASN A 113 -17.56 13.09 -5.23
CA ASN A 113 -18.68 12.34 -4.65
C ASN A 113 -18.34 11.65 -3.31
N GLY A 114 -17.14 11.88 -2.76
CA GLY A 114 -16.68 11.30 -1.50
C GLY A 114 -16.21 9.85 -1.58
N VAL A 115 -16.19 9.25 -2.78
CA VAL A 115 -15.68 7.90 -3.00
C VAL A 115 -14.15 7.92 -3.05
N ALA A 116 -13.51 6.97 -2.36
CA ALA A 116 -12.07 6.76 -2.53
C ALA A 116 -11.81 6.08 -3.88
N TRP A 117 -11.02 6.73 -4.73
CA TRP A 117 -10.59 6.18 -6.02
C TRP A 117 -9.36 5.31 -5.88
N ASN A 118 -8.34 5.79 -5.15
CA ASN A 118 -7.11 5.06 -4.91
C ASN A 118 -6.69 5.17 -3.43
N GLU A 119 -6.02 4.12 -2.95
CA GLU A 119 -5.61 3.94 -1.57
C GLU A 119 -4.20 3.33 -1.54
N TRP A 120 -3.14 4.14 -1.57
CA TRP A 120 -1.76 3.69 -1.79
C TRP A 120 -0.76 4.31 -0.83
N LEU A 121 0.40 3.67 -0.68
CA LEU A 121 1.60 4.26 -0.14
C LEU A 121 2.28 5.11 -1.21
N VAL A 122 2.51 6.37 -0.91
CA VAL A 122 3.18 7.36 -1.76
C VAL A 122 4.38 7.95 -1.03
N ARG A 123 5.34 8.50 -1.77
CA ARG A 123 6.48 9.21 -1.17
C ARG A 123 5.98 10.42 -0.39
N ALA A 124 6.45 10.58 0.84
CA ALA A 124 6.09 11.74 1.65
C ALA A 124 6.56 13.04 0.97
N PRO A 125 5.76 14.11 1.02
CA PRO A 125 6.19 15.41 0.50
C PRO A 125 7.53 15.84 1.14
N GLY A 126 8.52 16.17 0.31
CA GLY A 126 9.86 16.56 0.76
C GLY A 126 10.82 15.41 1.07
N ALA A 127 10.36 14.16 1.11
CA ALA A 127 11.25 13.01 1.20
C ALA A 127 11.98 12.79 -0.15
N PRO A 128 13.24 12.32 -0.12
CA PRO A 128 13.99 12.05 -1.34
C PRO A 128 13.33 10.91 -2.13
N ASN A 129 13.27 11.07 -3.45
CA ASN A 129 12.87 9.98 -4.34
C ASN A 129 14.02 8.95 -4.42
N PRO A 130 13.72 7.64 -4.55
CA PRO A 130 14.74 6.64 -4.85
C PRO A 130 15.36 6.93 -6.22
N ARG A 131 16.64 6.61 -6.36
CA ARG A 131 17.32 6.60 -7.65
C ARG A 131 17.06 5.26 -8.29
N LEU A 132 16.36 5.26 -9.41
CA LEU A 132 16.01 4.06 -10.16
C LEU A 132 16.70 4.17 -11.52
N GLU A 133 17.80 3.46 -11.68
CA GLU A 133 18.63 3.45 -12.89
C GLU A 133 18.49 2.11 -13.62
N THR A 134 18.39 1.01 -12.89
CA THR A 134 18.34 -0.36 -13.40
C THR A 134 17.26 -1.20 -12.72
N LEU A 135 17.06 -2.41 -13.22
CA LEU A 135 16.18 -3.40 -12.59
C LEU A 135 16.59 -3.77 -11.17
N ASP A 136 17.88 -3.68 -10.84
CA ASP A 136 18.40 -4.03 -9.51
C ASP A 136 17.94 -3.04 -8.43
N ASP A 137 17.52 -1.83 -8.82
CA ASP A 137 16.99 -0.81 -7.91
C ASP A 137 15.53 -1.10 -7.48
N LEU A 138 14.85 -2.00 -8.20
CA LEU A 138 13.44 -2.37 -7.98
C LEU A 138 13.28 -3.47 -6.92
N ILE A 139 13.99 -3.30 -5.81
CA ILE A 139 13.89 -4.15 -4.62
C ILE A 139 12.50 -4.02 -3.99
N PRO A 140 11.89 -5.10 -3.47
CA PRO A 140 10.58 -5.02 -2.82
C PRO A 140 10.49 -3.87 -1.80
N TRP A 141 9.43 -3.07 -1.94
CA TRP A 141 9.07 -1.91 -1.12
C TRP A 141 9.98 -0.67 -1.26
N SER A 142 11.02 -0.70 -2.11
CA SER A 142 11.95 0.43 -2.26
C SER A 142 11.29 1.65 -2.91
N CYS A 143 10.37 1.42 -3.85
CA CYS A 143 9.78 2.46 -4.67
C CYS A 143 8.27 2.30 -4.91
N THR A 144 7.63 3.41 -5.23
CA THR A 144 6.21 3.50 -5.55
C THR A 144 5.94 3.30 -7.03
N VAL A 145 4.67 3.00 -7.36
CA VAL A 145 4.19 2.90 -8.75
C VAL A 145 4.49 4.17 -9.57
N ASP A 146 4.31 5.36 -8.99
CA ASP A 146 4.58 6.64 -9.65
C ASP A 146 6.07 6.84 -9.90
N GLU A 147 6.92 6.41 -8.96
CA GLU A 147 8.37 6.50 -9.07
C GLU A 147 8.88 5.61 -10.22
N VAL A 148 8.39 4.37 -10.33
CA VAL A 148 8.73 3.45 -11.43
C VAL A 148 8.21 3.97 -12.76
N ALA A 149 6.95 4.41 -12.83
CA ALA A 149 6.34 4.92 -14.06
C ALA A 149 7.09 6.14 -14.62
N ARG A 150 7.62 6.99 -13.74
CA ARG A 150 8.43 8.16 -14.11
C ARG A 150 9.84 7.77 -14.53
N ALA A 151 10.50 6.87 -13.81
CA ALA A 151 11.88 6.50 -14.06
C ALA A 151 12.05 5.74 -15.39
N PHE A 152 11.11 4.85 -15.70
CA PHE A 152 11.18 3.96 -16.86
C PHE A 152 10.08 4.27 -17.89
N ALA A 153 9.89 5.55 -18.18
CA ALA A 153 8.93 5.99 -19.19
C ALA A 153 9.36 5.54 -20.61
N PRO A 154 8.43 5.08 -21.47
CA PRO A 154 6.99 4.97 -21.22
C PRO A 154 6.62 3.71 -20.43
N ALA A 155 5.85 3.88 -19.35
CA ALA A 155 5.23 2.77 -18.62
C ALA A 155 3.74 2.64 -19.00
N ARG A 156 3.27 1.40 -19.09
CA ARG A 156 1.88 1.06 -19.41
C ARG A 156 1.21 0.36 -18.22
N PRO A 157 0.05 0.84 -17.75
CA PRO A 157 -0.74 0.12 -16.77
C PRO A 157 -1.13 -1.28 -17.25
N LEU A 158 -1.02 -2.24 -16.34
CA LEU A 158 -1.54 -3.60 -16.49
C LEU A 158 -2.67 -3.80 -15.48
N GLU A 159 -3.67 -4.60 -15.84
CA GLU A 159 -4.75 -4.94 -14.93
C GLU A 159 -4.22 -5.73 -13.74
N GLY A 160 -4.56 -5.28 -12.53
CA GLY A 160 -4.16 -5.94 -11.30
C GLY A 160 -4.90 -7.27 -11.09
N THR A 161 -4.25 -8.25 -10.48
CA THR A 161 -4.86 -9.55 -10.16
C THR A 161 -5.80 -9.53 -8.95
N ALA A 162 -5.91 -8.40 -8.24
CA ALA A 162 -6.75 -8.18 -7.06
C ALA A 162 -6.97 -6.68 -6.81
N PRO A 163 -7.97 -6.25 -6.01
CA PRO A 163 -8.33 -4.82 -5.84
C PRO A 163 -7.22 -3.88 -5.34
N THR A 164 -6.22 -4.41 -4.62
CA THR A 164 -5.09 -3.62 -4.09
C THR A 164 -3.78 -3.89 -4.84
N ARG A 165 -3.86 -4.68 -5.92
CA ARG A 165 -2.72 -5.03 -6.77
C ARG A 165 -2.77 -4.18 -8.03
N TRP A 166 -1.61 -3.72 -8.44
CA TRP A 166 -1.45 -2.95 -9.67
C TRP A 166 -0.26 -3.50 -10.45
N GLY A 167 -0.29 -3.37 -11.77
CA GLY A 167 0.84 -3.78 -12.61
C GLY A 167 1.30 -2.65 -13.52
N LEU A 168 2.59 -2.62 -13.81
CA LEU A 168 3.17 -1.75 -14.85
C LEU A 168 4.05 -2.58 -15.78
N ALA A 169 3.83 -2.44 -17.09
CA ALA A 169 4.78 -2.86 -18.11
C ALA A 169 5.68 -1.68 -18.49
N PHE A 170 6.99 -1.91 -18.58
CA PHE A 170 7.97 -0.88 -18.93
C PHE A 170 9.24 -1.53 -19.49
N THR A 171 10.17 -0.71 -19.97
CA THR A 171 11.51 -1.16 -20.38
C THR A 171 12.55 -0.50 -19.49
N ALA A 172 13.47 -1.29 -18.95
CA ALA A 172 14.56 -0.80 -18.11
C ALA A 172 15.85 -1.59 -18.39
N PRO A 173 17.03 -0.98 -18.17
CA PRO A 173 18.29 -1.70 -18.28
C PRO A 173 18.45 -2.68 -17.11
N ASP A 174 18.98 -3.87 -17.41
CA ASP A 174 19.54 -4.76 -16.38
C ASP A 174 20.92 -4.27 -15.91
N ALA A 175 21.55 -5.01 -14.99
CA ALA A 175 22.88 -4.70 -14.46
C ALA A 175 23.99 -4.58 -15.52
N SER A 176 23.79 -5.17 -16.70
CA SER A 176 24.73 -5.08 -17.84
C SER A 176 24.42 -3.91 -18.78
N GLY A 177 23.37 -3.14 -18.50
CA GLY A 177 22.90 -2.04 -19.32
C GLY A 177 22.00 -2.46 -20.49
N VAL A 178 21.66 -3.75 -20.60
CA VAL A 178 20.80 -4.25 -21.69
C VAL A 178 19.35 -3.94 -21.37
N GLN A 179 18.65 -3.33 -22.32
CA GLN A 179 17.23 -3.00 -22.18
C GLN A 179 16.37 -4.28 -22.16
N ARG A 180 15.55 -4.43 -21.12
CA ARG A 180 14.66 -5.57 -20.93
C ARG A 180 13.22 -5.10 -20.82
N GLU A 181 12.32 -5.78 -21.52
CA GLU A 181 10.89 -5.62 -21.29
C GLU A 181 10.51 -6.29 -19.96
N CYS A 182 9.81 -5.55 -19.11
CA CYS A 182 9.54 -5.95 -17.74
C CYS A 182 8.09 -5.71 -17.36
N ALA A 183 7.60 -6.49 -16.40
CA ALA A 183 6.35 -6.27 -15.70
C ALA A 183 6.61 -6.21 -14.19
N ALA A 184 6.32 -5.07 -13.55
CA ALA A 184 6.35 -4.95 -12.10
C ALA A 184 4.95 -5.10 -11.51
N GLU A 185 4.87 -5.81 -10.39
CA GLU A 185 3.66 -5.93 -9.59
C GLU A 185 3.80 -5.13 -8.31
N PHE A 186 2.74 -4.41 -7.97
CA PHE A 186 2.66 -3.54 -6.82
C PHE A 186 1.52 -3.99 -5.90
N THR A 187 1.70 -3.78 -4.61
CA THR A 187 0.64 -3.93 -3.60
C THR A 187 0.64 -2.68 -2.74
N TRP A 188 -0.53 -2.07 -2.58
CA TRP A 188 -0.67 -0.75 -1.92
C TRP A 188 0.25 0.31 -2.51
N GLY A 189 0.52 0.27 -3.82
CA GLY A 189 1.39 1.23 -4.50
C GLY A 189 2.90 0.96 -4.36
N LEU A 190 3.35 -0.01 -3.57
CA LEU A 190 4.77 -0.39 -3.45
C LEU A 190 5.12 -1.60 -4.29
N VAL A 191 6.29 -1.55 -4.95
CA VAL A 191 6.81 -2.67 -5.74
C VAL A 191 6.95 -3.92 -4.88
N GLN A 192 6.53 -5.07 -5.40
CA GLN A 192 6.62 -6.35 -4.72
C GLN A 192 7.55 -7.31 -5.45
N ARG A 193 7.54 -7.29 -6.78
CA ARG A 193 8.39 -8.10 -7.63
C ARG A 193 8.40 -7.54 -9.05
N VAL A 194 9.43 -7.90 -9.80
CA VAL A 194 9.57 -7.59 -11.23
C VAL A 194 9.82 -8.89 -11.97
N ALA A 195 9.14 -9.07 -13.10
CA ALA A 195 9.37 -10.17 -14.02
C ALA A 195 9.91 -9.62 -15.34
N VAL A 196 10.94 -10.25 -15.89
CA VAL A 196 11.51 -9.91 -17.20
C VAL A 196 10.88 -10.80 -18.26
N SER A 197 10.37 -10.20 -19.34
CA SER A 197 9.80 -10.94 -20.47
C SER A 197 10.82 -11.93 -21.04
N GLY A 198 10.44 -13.20 -21.13
CA GLY A 198 11.28 -14.28 -21.67
C GLY A 198 12.06 -15.09 -20.62
N GLU A 199 12.16 -14.60 -19.39
CA GLU A 199 12.57 -15.41 -18.23
C GLU A 199 11.31 -15.92 -17.53
N ARG A 200 11.10 -17.23 -17.48
CA ARG A 200 10.07 -17.78 -16.59
C ARG A 200 10.52 -17.57 -15.15
N PRO A 201 9.61 -17.20 -14.23
CA PRO A 201 9.91 -17.18 -12.80
C PRO A 201 10.33 -18.56 -12.28
#